data_AF-G0QRT6-F1
#
_entry.id   AF-G0QRT6-F1
#
_cell.length_a   1.000
_cell.length_b   1.000
_cell.length_c   1.000
_cell.angle_alpha   90.00
_cell.angle_beta   90.00
_cell.angle_gamma   90.00
#
_symmetry.space_group_name_H-M   'P 1'
#
loop_
_entity.id
_entity.type
_entity.pdbx_description
1 polymer ?
#
loop_
_entity_poly.entity_id
_entity_poly.type
_entity_poly.pdbx_seq_one_letter_code
_entity_poly.pdbx_strand_id
1 'polypeptide(L)'
;MNKFTTILVFLSLFSAIYALSDTELVQVKSNPFGSALNNLLEMHMLSQDPSGRLNEINNVLDQVEELLTKQNQDSEQWINGRKAQCSNDQDQLQQQIKSVHDSLESDKETTRQHYEEQKNKQGDLDNERSNLSTSEESLRNARNSLEDQTKRYELAHADYQEAIKACKEALELLATLRQSSFIQAKTQSRLVTVTALIQKHVPAKTSAFVQPIVSVLTELSTSNKVDQDKLKRIVSLIEQLLEELQKQLGQLESSNIITVEDLNSLIKKTEESIENSKGQIKSLEARLEELKNLIENLNGAISSNESTHELLKDALNILKRLRVHFHEKIVSSVENIEKDTYYDELHRFD
;
A
#
# COMPACT_ATOMS: atom_id res chain seq x y z
N MET A 1 28.06 25.94 -5.79
CA MET A 1 29.35 26.66 -5.79
C MET A 1 29.10 28.10 -5.32
N ASN A 2 30.01 28.67 -4.52
CA ASN A 2 30.01 30.01 -3.90
C ASN A 2 29.24 30.21 -2.58
N LYS A 3 29.59 29.42 -1.54
CA LYS A 3 29.37 29.79 -0.12
C LYS A 3 30.66 29.78 0.74
N PHE A 4 31.74 29.16 0.25
CA PHE A 4 33.03 29.12 0.95
C PHE A 4 33.87 30.39 0.78
N THR A 5 33.67 31.14 -0.31
CA THR A 5 34.45 32.35 -0.62
C THR A 5 34.07 33.54 0.28
N THR A 6 32.82 33.60 0.73
CA THR A 6 32.31 34.69 1.59
C THR A 6 32.79 34.56 3.05
N ILE A 7 33.02 33.34 3.52
CA ILE A 7 33.51 33.06 4.89
C ILE A 7 35.00 33.40 5.02
N LEU A 8 35.78 33.23 3.94
CA LEU A 8 37.20 33.58 3.91
C LEU A 8 37.47 35.10 3.92
N VAL A 9 36.58 35.90 3.33
CA VAL A 9 36.67 37.38 3.33
C VAL A 9 36.36 37.97 4.71
N PHE A 10 35.50 37.31 5.51
CA PHE A 10 35.22 37.74 6.89
C PHE A 10 36.36 37.42 7.87
N LEU A 11 37.13 36.35 7.63
CA LEU A 11 38.31 36.04 8.45
C LEU A 11 39.51 36.96 8.15
N SER A 12 39.68 37.43 6.91
CA SER A 12 40.77 38.37 6.56
C SER A 12 40.54 39.80 7.07
N LEU A 13 39.30 40.17 7.37
CA LEU A 13 38.96 41.47 7.98
C LEU A 13 39.20 41.49 9.50
N PHE A 14 39.25 40.33 10.15
CA PHE A 14 39.45 40.21 11.60
C PHE A 14 40.92 40.17 12.03
N SER A 15 41.85 39.83 11.12
CA SER A 15 43.30 39.84 11.38
C SER A 15 43.93 41.24 11.33
N ALA A 16 43.17 42.28 10.96
CA ALA A 16 43.66 43.66 10.86
C ALA A 16 43.53 44.47 12.16
N ILE A 17 42.99 43.89 13.25
CA ILE A 17 42.68 44.62 14.50
C ILE A 17 43.66 44.31 15.65
N TYR A 18 44.64 43.41 15.45
CA TYR A 18 45.61 43.06 16.50
C TYR A 18 47.04 42.95 15.94
N ALA A 19 47.72 44.09 15.75
CA ALA A 19 49.19 44.20 15.76
C ALA A 19 49.63 45.68 15.61
N LEU A 20 49.69 46.43 16.71
CA LEU A 20 50.26 47.79 16.71
C LEU A 20 51.79 47.71 16.45
N SER A 21 52.26 48.31 15.36
CA SER A 21 53.68 48.54 15.01
C SER A 21 53.80 49.89 14.29
N ASP A 22 55.00 50.49 14.26
CA ASP A 22 55.36 51.87 13.83
C ASP A 22 54.67 52.43 12.56
N THR A 23 54.05 51.58 11.74
CA THR A 23 53.13 51.91 10.64
C THR A 23 51.89 52.73 11.06
N GLU A 24 51.51 52.72 12.33
CA GLU A 24 50.28 53.39 12.82
C GLU A 24 50.42 54.89 13.03
N LEU A 25 51.63 55.43 13.25
CA LEU A 25 51.82 56.88 13.33
C LEU A 25 51.51 57.57 11.99
N VAL A 26 51.74 56.87 10.88
CA VAL A 26 51.39 57.31 9.52
C VAL A 26 49.88 57.18 9.29
N GLN A 27 49.23 56.17 9.86
CA GLN A 27 47.78 56.00 9.76
C GLN A 27 47.01 57.03 10.61
N VAL A 28 47.53 57.43 11.76
CA VAL A 28 46.98 58.55 12.57
C VAL A 28 46.99 59.84 11.75
N LYS A 29 48.07 60.17 11.03
CA LYS A 29 48.11 61.34 10.14
C LYS A 29 47.13 61.28 8.96
N SER A 30 46.73 60.08 8.53
CA SER A 30 45.79 59.88 7.42
C SER A 30 44.31 59.82 7.83
N ASN A 31 44.02 59.72 9.13
CA ASN A 31 42.66 59.82 9.67
C ASN A 31 42.34 61.31 9.94
N PRO A 32 41.16 61.83 9.54
CA PRO A 32 40.73 63.20 9.83
C PRO A 32 40.96 63.66 11.28
N PHE A 33 40.75 62.76 12.26
CA PHE A 33 40.97 63.06 13.67
C PHE A 33 42.45 63.23 14.03
N GLY A 34 43.32 62.36 13.50
CA GLY A 34 44.76 62.47 13.75
C GLY A 34 45.41 63.59 12.94
N SER A 35 44.83 64.00 11.81
CA SER A 35 45.20 65.23 11.12
C SER A 35 44.82 66.48 11.93
N ALA A 36 43.63 66.52 12.54
CA ALA A 36 43.22 67.61 13.42
C ALA A 36 44.07 67.72 14.70
N LEU A 37 44.40 66.58 15.33
CA LEU A 37 45.33 66.52 16.47
C LEU A 37 46.75 66.96 16.11
N ASN A 38 47.24 66.55 14.94
CA ASN A 38 48.56 66.94 14.46
C ASN A 38 48.61 68.44 14.15
N ASN A 39 47.53 69.03 13.61
CA ASN A 39 47.40 70.48 13.43
C ASN A 39 47.41 71.22 14.78
N LEU A 40 46.68 70.74 15.79
CA LEU A 40 46.71 71.32 17.15
C LEU A 40 48.12 71.31 17.77
N LEU A 41 48.84 70.19 17.64
CA LEU A 41 50.22 70.04 18.11
C LEU A 41 51.19 70.97 17.37
N GLU A 42 51.06 71.08 16.05
CA GLU A 42 51.91 71.92 15.21
C GLU A 42 51.68 73.43 15.51
N MET A 43 50.46 73.84 15.84
CA MET A 43 50.11 75.22 16.23
C MET A 43 50.52 75.59 17.66
N HIS A 44 50.54 74.62 18.58
CA HIS A 44 51.11 74.81 19.91
C HIS A 44 52.62 75.08 19.84
N MET A 45 53.32 74.51 18.85
CA MET A 45 54.77 74.62 18.71
C MET A 45 55.27 75.83 17.90
N LEU A 46 54.46 76.46 17.03
CA LEU A 46 54.98 77.41 16.02
C LEU A 46 54.52 78.89 16.08
N SER A 47 53.55 79.29 16.93
CA SER A 47 52.92 80.62 16.83
C SER A 47 53.38 81.65 17.89
N GLN A 48 53.72 82.88 17.45
CA GLN A 48 54.13 84.04 18.26
C GLN A 48 52.99 85.04 18.57
N ASP A 49 51.75 84.82 18.11
CA ASP A 49 50.60 85.73 18.34
C ASP A 49 49.48 85.06 19.15
N PRO A 50 49.20 85.50 20.40
CA PRO A 50 48.19 84.88 21.27
C PRO A 50 46.74 84.95 20.77
N SER A 51 46.37 85.96 19.97
CA SER A 51 44.95 86.24 19.65
C SER A 51 44.47 85.45 18.43
N GLY A 52 45.33 85.28 17.42
CA GLY A 52 45.06 84.38 16.28
C GLY A 52 44.97 82.90 16.68
N ARG A 53 45.76 82.50 17.69
CA ARG A 53 45.80 81.11 18.22
C ARG A 53 44.46 80.63 18.76
N LEU A 54 43.73 81.48 19.49
CA LEU A 54 42.45 81.08 20.08
C LEU A 54 41.38 80.84 19.00
N ASN A 55 41.34 81.67 17.96
CA ASN A 55 40.40 81.50 16.86
C ASN A 55 40.71 80.24 16.02
N GLU A 56 41.99 79.95 15.79
CA GLU A 56 42.39 78.77 15.03
C GLU A 56 42.24 77.47 15.85
N ILE A 57 42.52 77.50 17.17
CA ILE A 57 42.23 76.38 18.08
C ILE A 57 40.73 76.09 18.12
N ASN A 58 39.88 77.13 18.22
CA ASN A 58 38.42 76.96 18.15
C ASN A 58 37.99 76.35 16.83
N ASN A 59 38.53 76.79 15.70
CA ASN A 59 38.21 76.19 14.39
C ASN A 59 38.62 74.71 14.30
N VAL A 60 39.74 74.29 14.90
CA VAL A 60 40.13 72.88 14.92
C VAL A 60 39.26 72.08 15.90
N LEU A 61 38.86 72.65 17.04
CA LEU A 61 37.91 72.02 17.96
C LEU A 61 36.53 71.83 17.31
N ASP A 62 36.03 72.81 16.57
CA ASP A 62 34.79 72.73 15.79
C ASP A 62 34.88 71.61 14.73
N GLN A 63 36.02 71.49 14.04
CA GLN A 63 36.26 70.39 13.08
C GLN A 63 36.30 69.01 13.76
N VAL A 64 36.91 68.91 14.93
CA VAL A 64 36.93 67.67 15.72
C VAL A 64 35.51 67.31 16.19
N GLU A 65 34.73 68.29 16.64
CA GLU A 65 33.33 68.10 17.05
C GLU A 65 32.45 67.65 15.87
N GLU A 66 32.62 68.24 14.69
CA GLU A 66 31.93 67.84 13.47
C GLU A 66 32.30 66.40 13.05
N LEU A 67 33.59 66.05 13.11
CA LEU A 67 34.07 64.70 12.81
C LEU A 67 33.54 63.65 13.79
N LEU A 68 33.52 63.95 15.09
CA LEU A 68 32.95 63.07 16.12
C LEU A 68 31.43 62.91 15.93
N THR A 69 30.73 64.00 15.63
CA THR A 69 29.29 63.99 15.36
C THR A 69 28.98 63.12 14.15
N LYS A 70 29.72 63.28 13.06
CA LYS A 70 29.55 62.47 11.85
C LYS A 70 29.88 61.00 12.09
N GLN A 71 30.99 60.70 12.79
CA GLN A 71 31.36 59.33 13.13
C GLN A 71 30.32 58.65 14.02
N ASN A 72 29.73 59.38 14.97
CA ASN A 72 28.64 58.88 15.80
C ASN A 72 27.38 58.60 14.96
N GLN A 73 26.99 59.51 14.07
CA GLN A 73 25.85 59.32 13.17
C GLN A 73 26.05 58.11 12.24
N ASP A 74 27.23 57.98 11.64
CA ASP A 74 27.58 56.84 10.78
C ASP A 74 27.56 55.51 11.58
N SER A 75 28.07 55.53 12.82
CA SER A 75 28.05 54.37 13.72
C SER A 75 26.63 53.98 14.13
N GLU A 76 25.78 54.95 14.48
CA GLU A 76 24.37 54.73 14.82
C GLU A 76 23.59 54.16 13.62
N GLN A 77 23.79 54.71 12.43
CA GLN A 77 23.19 54.20 11.20
C GLN A 77 23.63 52.77 10.92
N TRP A 78 24.93 52.48 11.05
CA TRP A 78 25.45 51.12 10.89
C TRP A 78 24.87 50.14 11.91
N ILE A 79 24.82 50.52 13.20
CA ILE A 79 24.24 49.70 14.27
C ILE A 79 22.75 49.44 14.01
N ASN A 80 21.98 50.47 13.66
CA ASN A 80 20.54 50.35 13.39
C ASN A 80 20.27 49.49 12.15
N GLY A 81 21.06 49.65 11.09
CA GLY A 81 21.00 48.78 9.90
C GLY A 81 21.29 47.32 10.23
N ARG A 82 22.32 47.05 11.05
CA ARG A 82 22.65 45.68 11.48
C ARG A 82 21.58 45.06 12.39
N LYS A 83 20.97 45.85 13.29
CA LYS A 83 19.83 45.41 14.11
C LYS A 83 18.63 45.03 13.24
N ALA A 84 18.28 45.87 12.27
CA ALA A 84 17.18 45.61 11.36
C ALA A 84 17.43 44.34 10.52
N GLN A 85 18.64 44.17 9.99
CA GLN A 85 19.03 42.97 9.25
C GLN A 85 18.92 41.71 10.13
N CYS A 86 19.42 41.74 11.36
CA CYS A 86 19.35 40.60 12.27
C CYS A 86 17.90 40.25 12.65
N SER A 87 17.03 41.24 12.82
CA SER A 87 15.59 41.00 13.03
C SER A 87 14.96 40.32 11.82
N ASN A 88 15.22 40.84 10.62
CA ASN A 88 14.70 40.24 9.38
C ASN A 88 15.19 38.79 9.18
N ASP A 89 16.47 38.52 9.42
CA ASP A 89 17.03 37.15 9.33
C ASP A 89 16.38 36.21 10.36
N GLN A 90 16.09 36.70 11.57
CA GLN A 90 15.37 35.94 12.60
C GLN A 90 13.94 35.62 12.17
N ASP A 91 13.22 36.60 11.61
CA ASP A 91 11.84 36.42 11.15
C ASP A 91 11.78 35.44 9.98
N GLN A 92 12.73 35.53 9.03
CA GLN A 92 12.84 34.60 7.90
C GLN A 92 13.10 33.16 8.37
N LEU A 93 14.04 32.95 9.30
CA LEU A 93 14.29 31.61 9.85
C LEU A 93 13.07 31.07 10.62
N GLN A 94 12.37 31.90 11.37
CA GLN A 94 11.15 31.48 12.07
C GLN A 94 10.05 31.06 11.09
N GLN A 95 9.88 31.81 9.99
CA GLN A 95 8.94 31.45 8.92
C GLN A 95 9.33 30.12 8.25
N GLN A 96 10.61 29.90 7.96
CA GLN A 96 11.11 28.66 7.38
C GLN A 96 10.91 27.46 8.34
N ILE A 97 11.24 27.62 9.63
CA ILE A 97 11.00 26.58 10.65
C ILE A 97 9.53 26.20 10.69
N LYS A 98 8.64 27.19 10.73
CA LYS A 98 7.20 26.95 10.74
C LYS A 98 6.74 26.22 9.49
N SER A 99 7.17 26.65 8.31
CA SER A 99 6.79 25.99 7.05
C SER A 99 7.26 24.54 6.98
N VAL A 100 8.49 24.25 7.42
CA VAL A 100 9.01 22.86 7.45
C VAL A 100 8.26 22.03 8.50
N HIS A 101 7.95 22.62 9.66
CA HIS A 101 7.17 21.95 10.71
C HIS A 101 5.77 21.58 10.24
N ASP A 102 5.05 22.50 9.59
CA ASP A 102 3.71 22.28 9.06
C ASP A 102 3.72 21.18 7.98
N SER A 103 4.73 21.16 7.09
CA SER A 103 4.91 20.11 6.10
C SER A 103 5.17 18.75 6.74
N LEU A 104 6.02 18.71 7.77
CA LEU A 104 6.39 17.47 8.47
C LEU A 104 5.20 16.86 9.20
N GLU A 105 4.34 17.67 9.82
CA GLU A 105 3.13 17.18 10.45
C GLU A 105 2.14 16.64 9.41
N SER A 106 2.01 17.32 8.27
CA SER A 106 1.20 16.86 7.13
C SER A 106 1.70 15.53 6.57
N ASP A 107 3.01 15.38 6.38
CA ASP A 107 3.62 14.15 5.85
C ASP A 107 3.44 12.98 6.83
N LYS A 108 3.61 13.23 8.14
CA LYS A 108 3.39 12.22 9.20
C LYS A 108 1.95 11.73 9.23
N GLU A 109 0.98 12.64 9.15
CA GLU A 109 -0.43 12.29 9.13
C GLU A 109 -0.80 11.50 7.85
N THR A 110 -0.33 11.94 6.69
CA THR A 110 -0.53 11.21 5.42
C THR A 110 0.08 9.81 5.47
N THR A 111 1.27 9.67 6.05
CA THR A 111 1.94 8.38 6.26
C THR A 111 1.11 7.46 7.15
N ARG A 112 0.56 7.98 8.26
CA ARG A 112 -0.33 7.22 9.15
C ARG A 112 -1.57 6.72 8.42
N GLN A 113 -2.21 7.56 7.61
CA GLN A 113 -3.38 7.20 6.81
C GLN A 113 -3.05 6.08 5.81
N HIS A 114 -1.90 6.15 5.13
CA HIS A 114 -1.49 5.09 4.21
C HIS A 114 -1.17 3.77 4.92
N TYR A 115 -0.58 3.79 6.13
CA TYR A 115 -0.40 2.58 6.93
C TYR A 115 -1.74 1.94 7.31
N GLU A 116 -2.74 2.73 7.68
CA GLU A 116 -4.08 2.24 7.99
C GLU A 116 -4.77 1.66 6.74
N GLU A 117 -4.68 2.34 5.60
CA GLU A 117 -5.18 1.83 4.32
C GLU A 117 -4.51 0.52 3.93
N GLN A 118 -3.17 0.43 4.05
CA GLN A 118 -2.40 -0.77 3.75
C GLN A 118 -2.85 -1.95 4.62
N LYS A 119 -3.04 -1.73 5.92
CA LYS A 119 -3.53 -2.75 6.84
C LYS A 119 -4.92 -3.26 6.45
N ASN A 120 -5.83 -2.34 6.11
CA ASN A 120 -7.19 -2.70 5.70
C ASN A 120 -7.16 -3.51 4.39
N LYS A 121 -6.36 -3.07 3.41
CA LYS A 121 -6.20 -3.77 2.13
C LYS A 121 -5.54 -5.14 2.27
N GLN A 122 -4.65 -5.31 3.24
CA GLN A 122 -4.10 -6.62 3.58
C GLN A 122 -5.19 -7.56 4.11
N GLY A 123 -6.09 -7.06 4.97
CA GLY A 123 -7.26 -7.80 5.42
C GLY A 123 -8.21 -8.19 4.27
N ASP A 124 -8.47 -7.25 3.35
CA ASP A 124 -9.26 -7.52 2.13
C ASP A 124 -8.61 -8.64 1.28
N LEU A 125 -7.28 -8.60 1.12
CA LEU A 125 -6.52 -9.59 0.36
C LEU A 125 -6.59 -10.99 1.00
N ASP A 126 -6.45 -11.08 2.32
CA ASP A 126 -6.51 -12.34 3.04
C ASP A 126 -7.92 -12.96 2.94
N ASN A 127 -8.96 -12.13 3.03
CA ASN A 127 -10.35 -12.55 2.83
C ASN A 127 -10.59 -13.08 1.41
N GLU A 128 -10.14 -12.36 0.38
CA GLU A 128 -10.29 -12.81 -1.01
C GLU A 128 -9.52 -14.10 -1.30
N ARG A 129 -8.33 -14.30 -0.72
CA ARG A 129 -7.59 -15.56 -0.82
C ARG A 129 -8.35 -16.73 -0.18
N SER A 130 -9.00 -16.49 0.97
CA SER A 130 -9.87 -17.48 1.61
C SER A 130 -11.10 -17.81 0.76
N ASN A 131 -11.74 -16.80 0.17
CA ASN A 131 -12.88 -16.97 -0.73
C ASN A 131 -12.50 -17.76 -1.99
N LEU A 132 -11.34 -17.45 -2.57
CA LEU A 132 -10.79 -18.17 -3.72
C LEU A 132 -10.58 -19.65 -3.38
N SER A 133 -9.92 -19.96 -2.26
CA SER A 133 -9.70 -21.34 -1.83
C SER A 133 -11.02 -22.11 -1.64
N THR A 134 -12.02 -21.47 -1.03
CA THR A 134 -13.36 -22.05 -0.85
C THR A 134 -14.06 -22.31 -2.19
N SER A 135 -13.90 -21.39 -3.14
CA SER A 135 -14.48 -21.50 -4.49
C SER A 135 -13.80 -22.61 -5.30
N GLU A 136 -12.48 -22.75 -5.20
CA GLU A 136 -11.72 -23.83 -5.84
C GLU A 136 -12.12 -25.21 -5.32
N GLU A 137 -12.34 -25.33 -4.01
CA GLU A 137 -12.84 -26.57 -3.40
C GLU A 137 -14.28 -26.86 -3.84
N SER A 138 -15.14 -25.84 -3.92
CA SER A 138 -16.51 -25.98 -4.43
C SER A 138 -16.53 -26.45 -5.89
N LEU A 139 -15.63 -25.91 -6.74
CA LEU A 139 -15.47 -26.32 -8.12
C LEU A 139 -15.03 -27.79 -8.22
N ARG A 140 -14.06 -28.19 -7.40
CA ARG A 140 -13.60 -29.58 -7.34
C ARG A 140 -14.74 -30.52 -6.96
N ASN A 141 -15.52 -30.18 -5.94
CA ASN A 141 -16.65 -30.99 -5.48
C ASN A 141 -17.77 -31.08 -6.54
N ALA A 142 -18.06 -29.99 -7.25
CA ALA A 142 -19.02 -29.99 -8.35
C ALA A 142 -18.56 -30.89 -9.51
N ARG A 143 -17.28 -30.85 -9.88
CA ARG A 143 -16.69 -31.72 -10.93
C ARG A 143 -16.72 -33.20 -10.52
N ASN A 144 -16.34 -33.52 -9.29
CA ASN A 144 -16.45 -34.89 -8.78
C ASN A 144 -17.90 -35.39 -8.80
N SER A 145 -18.85 -34.54 -8.41
CA SER A 145 -20.28 -34.88 -8.43
C SER A 145 -20.79 -35.14 -9.85
N LEU A 146 -20.33 -34.37 -10.84
CA LEU A 146 -20.67 -34.58 -12.25
C LEU A 146 -20.10 -35.90 -12.77
N GLU A 147 -18.85 -36.22 -12.42
CA GLU A 147 -18.22 -37.49 -12.80
C GLU A 147 -18.95 -38.69 -12.17
N ASP A 148 -19.25 -38.61 -10.87
CA ASP A 148 -20.00 -39.64 -10.14
C ASP A 148 -21.41 -39.83 -10.69
N GLN A 149 -22.11 -38.73 -11.00
CA GLN A 149 -23.43 -38.78 -11.61
C GLN A 149 -23.39 -39.45 -12.99
N THR A 150 -22.39 -39.11 -13.81
CA THR A 150 -22.20 -39.70 -15.14
C THR A 150 -21.99 -41.22 -15.04
N LYS A 151 -21.08 -41.66 -14.16
CA LYS A 151 -20.81 -43.10 -13.92
C LYS A 151 -22.04 -43.85 -13.43
N ARG A 152 -22.78 -43.29 -12.47
CA ARG A 152 -24.00 -43.91 -11.93
C ARG A 152 -25.10 -44.02 -13.00
N TYR A 153 -25.26 -42.98 -13.81
CA TYR A 153 -26.20 -42.98 -14.91
C TYR A 153 -25.84 -44.04 -15.95
N GLU A 154 -24.59 -44.12 -16.40
CA GLU A 154 -24.14 -45.09 -17.41
C GLU A 154 -24.41 -46.54 -16.96
N LEU A 155 -24.08 -46.87 -15.70
CA LEU A 155 -24.35 -48.19 -15.13
C LEU A 155 -25.85 -48.50 -15.08
N ALA A 156 -26.65 -47.59 -14.52
CA ALA A 156 -28.08 -47.79 -14.39
C ALA A 156 -28.77 -47.88 -15.76
N HIS A 157 -28.36 -47.03 -16.72
CA HIS A 157 -28.87 -47.02 -18.08
C HIS A 157 -28.61 -48.35 -18.79
N ALA A 158 -27.38 -48.86 -18.69
CA ALA A 158 -27.02 -50.17 -19.22
C ALA A 158 -27.85 -51.32 -18.60
N ASP A 159 -28.06 -51.30 -17.28
CA ASP A 159 -28.91 -52.30 -16.61
C ASP A 159 -30.36 -52.25 -17.10
N TYR A 160 -30.97 -51.06 -17.22
CA TYR A 160 -32.31 -50.92 -17.81
C TYR A 160 -32.35 -51.43 -19.25
N GLN A 161 -31.36 -51.08 -20.08
CA GLN A 161 -31.32 -51.53 -21.48
C GLN A 161 -31.21 -53.05 -21.61
N GLU A 162 -30.34 -53.69 -20.84
CA GLU A 162 -30.18 -55.15 -20.85
C GLU A 162 -31.43 -55.86 -20.28
N ALA A 163 -32.04 -55.31 -19.22
CA ALA A 163 -33.29 -55.84 -18.68
C ALA A 163 -34.45 -55.77 -19.69
N ILE A 164 -34.60 -54.63 -20.39
CA ILE A 164 -35.60 -54.43 -21.45
C ILE A 164 -35.38 -55.42 -22.60
N LYS A 165 -34.13 -55.59 -23.04
CA LYS A 165 -33.77 -56.54 -24.10
C LYS A 165 -34.09 -57.98 -23.69
N ALA A 166 -33.76 -58.37 -22.46
CA ALA A 166 -34.08 -59.68 -21.93
C ALA A 166 -35.60 -59.92 -21.84
N CYS A 167 -36.39 -58.92 -21.42
CA CYS A 167 -37.85 -59.01 -21.43
C CYS A 167 -38.41 -59.19 -22.84
N LYS A 168 -37.90 -58.45 -23.84
CA LYS A 168 -38.30 -58.61 -25.24
C LYS A 168 -37.97 -60.01 -25.78
N GLU A 169 -36.76 -60.51 -25.51
CA GLU A 169 -36.37 -61.87 -25.90
C GLU A 169 -37.24 -62.93 -25.22
N ALA A 170 -37.59 -62.73 -23.94
CA ALA A 170 -38.52 -63.62 -23.23
C ALA A 170 -39.88 -63.66 -23.93
N LEU A 171 -40.45 -62.51 -24.28
CA LEU A 171 -41.74 -62.42 -24.96
C LEU A 171 -41.71 -63.10 -26.33
N GLU A 172 -40.62 -62.93 -27.11
CA GLU A 172 -40.43 -63.63 -28.38
C GLU A 172 -40.40 -65.16 -28.20
N LEU A 173 -39.64 -65.66 -27.22
CA LEU A 173 -39.57 -67.09 -26.90
C LEU A 173 -40.94 -67.62 -26.50
N LEU A 174 -41.66 -66.92 -25.62
CA LEU A 174 -42.99 -67.31 -25.17
C LEU A 174 -44.03 -67.27 -26.30
N ALA A 175 -43.90 -66.36 -27.27
CA ALA A 175 -44.73 -66.33 -28.46
C ALA A 175 -44.56 -67.59 -29.32
N THR A 176 -43.32 -68.10 -29.47
CA THR A 176 -43.10 -69.39 -30.18
C THR A 176 -43.76 -70.57 -29.45
N LEU A 177 -43.81 -70.53 -28.12
CA LEU A 177 -44.44 -71.58 -27.30
C LEU A 177 -45.97 -71.52 -27.34
N ARG A 178 -46.59 -70.38 -27.67
CA ARG A 178 -48.04 -70.30 -27.89
C ARG A 178 -48.51 -71.14 -29.08
N GLN A 179 -47.62 -71.41 -30.03
CA GLN A 179 -47.91 -72.17 -31.24
C GLN A 179 -47.50 -73.65 -31.14
N SER A 180 -46.91 -74.08 -30.02
CA SER A 180 -46.38 -75.44 -29.84
C SER A 180 -46.81 -76.05 -28.51
N SER A 181 -47.17 -77.33 -28.53
CA SER A 181 -47.48 -78.11 -27.31
C SER A 181 -46.22 -78.59 -26.58
N PHE A 182 -45.05 -78.48 -27.22
CA PHE A 182 -43.77 -79.04 -26.77
C PHE A 182 -42.64 -77.99 -26.82
N ILE A 183 -41.75 -78.04 -25.83
CA ILE A 183 -40.61 -77.12 -25.71
C ILE A 183 -39.35 -77.79 -26.27
N GLN A 184 -38.76 -77.20 -27.30
CA GLN A 184 -37.50 -77.70 -27.89
C GLN A 184 -36.31 -77.40 -26.97
N ALA A 185 -35.29 -78.27 -26.98
CA ALA A 185 -34.08 -78.11 -26.14
C ALA A 185 -33.36 -76.77 -26.38
N LYS A 186 -33.36 -76.25 -27.61
CA LYS A 186 -32.81 -74.92 -27.93
C LYS A 186 -33.62 -73.78 -27.32
N THR A 187 -34.94 -73.93 -27.20
CA THR A 187 -35.80 -72.96 -26.53
C THR A 187 -35.57 -73.00 -25.03
N GLN A 188 -35.41 -74.20 -24.44
CA GLN A 188 -35.07 -74.37 -23.02
C GLN A 188 -33.77 -73.66 -22.66
N SER A 189 -32.69 -73.85 -23.43
CA SER A 189 -31.41 -73.19 -23.15
C SER A 189 -31.48 -71.67 -23.24
N ARG A 190 -32.23 -71.13 -24.21
CA ARG A 190 -32.47 -69.68 -24.32
C ARG A 190 -33.30 -69.14 -23.15
N LEU A 191 -34.30 -69.87 -22.69
CA LEU A 191 -35.10 -69.50 -21.51
C LEU A 191 -34.21 -69.40 -20.26
N VAL A 192 -33.25 -70.31 -20.07
CA VAL A 192 -32.27 -70.23 -18.97
C VAL A 192 -31.45 -68.94 -19.05
N THR A 193 -30.90 -68.63 -20.23
CA THR A 193 -30.10 -67.40 -20.44
C THR A 193 -30.91 -66.14 -20.15
N VAL A 194 -32.12 -66.04 -20.70
CA VAL A 194 -33.00 -64.87 -20.52
C VAL A 194 -33.42 -64.73 -19.06
N THR A 195 -33.71 -65.84 -18.37
CA THR A 195 -34.03 -65.84 -16.94
C THR A 195 -32.88 -65.25 -16.12
N ALA A 196 -31.63 -65.66 -16.42
CA ALA A 196 -30.44 -65.14 -15.74
C ALA A 196 -30.24 -63.64 -16.02
N LEU A 197 -30.48 -63.17 -17.26
CA LEU A 197 -30.38 -61.76 -17.61
C LEU A 197 -31.43 -60.90 -16.90
N ILE A 198 -32.69 -61.35 -16.88
CA ILE A 198 -33.78 -60.67 -16.13
C ILE A 198 -33.41 -60.61 -14.64
N GLN A 199 -32.93 -61.71 -14.06
CA GLN A 199 -32.58 -61.73 -12.64
C GLN A 199 -31.38 -60.84 -12.29
N LYS A 200 -30.42 -60.70 -13.22
CA LYS A 200 -29.20 -59.91 -13.02
C LYS A 200 -29.43 -58.41 -13.20
N HIS A 201 -30.14 -58.02 -14.25
CA HIS A 201 -30.20 -56.62 -14.69
C HIS A 201 -31.48 -55.89 -14.29
N VAL A 202 -32.51 -56.59 -13.82
CA VAL A 202 -33.72 -55.92 -13.34
C VAL A 202 -33.41 -55.19 -12.02
N PRO A 203 -33.63 -53.87 -11.94
CA PRO A 203 -33.33 -53.09 -10.75
C PRO A 203 -34.10 -53.56 -9.52
N ALA A 204 -33.53 -53.33 -8.33
CA ALA A 204 -34.17 -53.71 -7.06
C ALA A 204 -35.58 -53.12 -6.87
N LYS A 205 -35.83 -51.92 -7.43
CA LYS A 205 -37.13 -51.24 -7.36
C LYS A 205 -38.25 -51.97 -8.13
N THR A 206 -37.93 -52.81 -9.11
CA THR A 206 -38.88 -53.62 -9.90
C THR A 206 -38.83 -55.11 -9.53
N SER A 207 -38.14 -55.44 -8.43
CA SER A 207 -37.94 -56.82 -7.94
C SER A 207 -39.23 -57.61 -7.68
N ALA A 208 -40.36 -56.93 -7.44
CA ALA A 208 -41.66 -57.56 -7.22
C ALA A 208 -42.13 -58.40 -8.41
N PHE A 209 -41.73 -58.05 -9.64
CA PHE A 209 -42.05 -58.81 -10.85
C PHE A 209 -41.08 -59.98 -11.07
N VAL A 210 -39.84 -59.85 -10.59
CA VAL A 210 -38.73 -60.75 -10.93
C VAL A 210 -38.97 -62.16 -10.43
N GLN A 211 -39.39 -62.35 -9.17
CA GLN A 211 -39.55 -63.70 -8.61
C GLN A 211 -40.67 -64.51 -9.29
N PRO A 212 -41.88 -63.97 -9.50
CA PRO A 212 -42.90 -64.65 -10.30
C PRO A 212 -42.41 -64.97 -11.72
N ILE A 213 -41.65 -64.07 -12.34
CA ILE A 213 -41.15 -64.25 -13.71
C ILE A 213 -40.12 -65.37 -13.78
N VAL A 214 -39.09 -65.30 -12.93
CA VAL A 214 -37.99 -66.27 -12.85
C VAL A 214 -38.53 -67.67 -12.52
N SER A 215 -39.48 -67.79 -11.61
CA SER A 215 -40.05 -69.08 -11.23
C SER A 215 -40.71 -69.79 -12.42
N VAL A 216 -41.53 -69.08 -13.19
CA VAL A 216 -42.27 -69.69 -14.32
C VAL A 216 -41.34 -69.94 -15.51
N LEU A 217 -40.40 -69.04 -15.81
CA LEU A 217 -39.43 -69.27 -16.88
C LEU A 217 -38.50 -70.46 -16.56
N THR A 218 -38.12 -70.63 -15.29
CA THR A 218 -37.33 -71.77 -14.83
C THR A 218 -38.12 -73.08 -14.96
N GLU A 219 -39.40 -73.08 -14.58
CA GLU A 219 -40.30 -74.24 -14.78
C GLU A 219 -40.41 -74.61 -16.26
N LEU A 220 -40.60 -73.62 -17.15
CA LEU A 220 -40.66 -73.83 -18.60
C LEU A 220 -39.32 -74.32 -19.19
N SER A 221 -38.19 -73.94 -18.59
CA SER A 221 -36.87 -74.39 -19.03
C SER A 221 -36.57 -75.86 -18.69
N THR A 222 -37.30 -76.44 -17.73
CA THR A 222 -37.10 -77.82 -17.23
C THR A 222 -38.23 -78.77 -17.63
N SER A 223 -39.39 -78.23 -18.03
CA SER A 223 -40.53 -78.99 -18.54
C SER A 223 -40.47 -79.22 -20.05
N ASN A 224 -41.06 -80.34 -20.49
CA ASN A 224 -41.23 -80.67 -21.91
C ASN A 224 -42.63 -80.29 -22.44
N LYS A 225 -43.56 -79.91 -21.54
CA LYS A 225 -44.94 -79.55 -21.87
C LYS A 225 -45.21 -78.09 -21.52
N VAL A 226 -46.01 -77.44 -22.37
CA VAL A 226 -46.43 -76.04 -22.18
C VAL A 226 -47.78 -76.01 -21.46
N ASP A 227 -47.82 -75.38 -20.28
CA ASP A 227 -49.06 -75.00 -19.60
C ASP A 227 -49.52 -73.64 -20.15
N GLN A 228 -50.63 -73.63 -20.88
CA GLN A 228 -51.11 -72.44 -21.59
C GLN A 228 -51.65 -71.35 -20.65
N ASP A 229 -52.13 -71.71 -19.46
CA ASP A 229 -52.62 -70.72 -18.49
C ASP A 229 -51.46 -70.04 -17.76
N LYS A 230 -50.44 -70.82 -17.39
CA LYS A 230 -49.17 -70.27 -16.89
C LYS A 230 -48.49 -69.39 -17.94
N LEU A 231 -48.50 -69.82 -19.20
CA LEU A 231 -47.93 -69.08 -20.33
C LEU A 231 -48.62 -67.71 -20.53
N LYS A 232 -49.96 -67.66 -20.45
CA LYS A 232 -50.69 -66.38 -20.53
C LYS A 232 -50.32 -65.45 -19.37
N ARG A 233 -50.26 -65.99 -18.14
CA ARG A 233 -49.93 -65.22 -16.93
C ARG A 233 -48.52 -64.64 -16.98
N ILE A 234 -47.53 -65.44 -17.40
CA ILE A 234 -46.14 -64.98 -17.47
C ILE A 234 -45.92 -63.94 -18.56
N VAL A 235 -46.58 -64.06 -19.71
CA VAL A 235 -46.53 -63.04 -20.77
C VAL A 235 -47.05 -61.70 -20.22
N SER A 236 -48.20 -61.70 -19.55
CA SER A 236 -48.76 -60.48 -18.95
C SER A 236 -47.83 -59.86 -17.90
N LEU A 237 -47.17 -60.66 -17.06
CA LEU A 237 -46.21 -60.16 -16.08
C LEU A 237 -44.95 -59.56 -16.73
N ILE A 238 -44.44 -60.18 -17.80
CA ILE A 238 -43.27 -59.65 -18.52
C ILE A 238 -43.62 -58.39 -19.30
N GLU A 239 -44.83 -58.30 -19.89
CA GLU A 239 -45.33 -57.07 -20.52
C GLU A 239 -45.41 -55.92 -19.50
N GLN A 240 -45.97 -56.18 -18.31
CA GLN A 240 -46.01 -55.18 -17.23
C GLN A 240 -44.61 -54.76 -16.76
N LEU A 241 -43.69 -55.72 -16.60
CA LEU A 241 -42.30 -55.42 -16.26
C LEU A 241 -41.63 -54.57 -17.34
N LEU A 242 -41.85 -54.89 -18.61
CA LEU A 242 -41.29 -54.16 -19.75
C LEU A 242 -41.77 -52.70 -19.76
N GLU A 243 -43.07 -52.46 -19.58
CA GLU A 243 -43.65 -51.12 -19.50
C GLU A 243 -43.05 -50.32 -18.33
N GLU A 244 -42.92 -50.94 -17.16
CA GLU A 244 -42.35 -50.27 -15.97
C GLU A 244 -40.85 -49.97 -16.15
N LEU A 245 -40.08 -50.90 -16.74
CA LEU A 245 -38.66 -50.66 -17.05
C LEU A 245 -38.48 -49.51 -18.06
N GLN A 246 -39.30 -49.45 -19.11
CA GLN A 246 -39.25 -48.36 -20.10
C GLN A 246 -39.60 -47.01 -19.47
N LYS A 247 -40.61 -46.99 -18.59
CA LYS A 247 -40.98 -45.79 -17.85
C LYS A 247 -39.85 -45.32 -16.92
N GLN A 248 -39.25 -46.24 -16.15
CA GLN A 248 -38.15 -45.91 -15.25
C GLN A 248 -36.89 -45.47 -16.00
N LEU A 249 -36.60 -46.06 -17.16
CA LEU A 249 -35.53 -45.59 -18.04
C LEU A 249 -35.77 -44.15 -18.51
N GLY A 250 -36.98 -43.82 -18.98
CA GLY A 250 -37.30 -42.44 -19.38
C GLY A 250 -37.22 -41.44 -18.23
N GLN A 251 -37.58 -41.84 -17.01
CA GLN A 251 -37.40 -41.04 -15.81
C GLN A 251 -35.92 -40.85 -15.45
N LEU A 252 -35.11 -41.90 -15.56
CA LEU A 252 -33.66 -41.84 -15.34
C LEU A 252 -33.00 -40.87 -16.34
N GLU A 253 -33.31 -40.99 -17.62
CA GLU A 253 -32.78 -40.11 -18.69
C GLU A 253 -33.14 -38.65 -18.42
N SER A 254 -34.42 -38.37 -18.14
CA SER A 254 -34.89 -37.01 -17.84
C SER A 254 -34.23 -36.41 -16.59
N SER A 255 -34.15 -37.20 -15.52
CA SER A 255 -33.51 -36.77 -14.26
C SER A 255 -32.01 -36.52 -14.46
N ASN A 256 -31.34 -37.34 -15.27
CA ASN A 256 -29.92 -37.19 -15.53
C ASN A 256 -29.62 -35.90 -16.32
N ILE A 257 -30.42 -35.60 -17.35
CA ILE A 257 -30.29 -34.34 -18.13
C ILE A 257 -30.36 -33.13 -17.19
N ILE A 258 -31.40 -33.05 -16.36
CA ILE A 258 -31.58 -31.93 -15.41
C ILE A 258 -30.39 -31.83 -14.45
N THR A 259 -29.98 -32.95 -13.86
CA THR A 259 -28.88 -32.96 -12.88
C THR A 259 -27.56 -32.53 -13.51
N VAL A 260 -27.27 -32.99 -14.73
CA VAL A 260 -26.05 -32.62 -15.47
C VAL A 260 -26.07 -31.14 -15.87
N GLU A 261 -27.22 -30.62 -16.32
CA GLU A 261 -27.39 -29.20 -16.63
C GLU A 261 -27.15 -28.31 -15.39
N ASP A 262 -27.73 -28.67 -14.25
CA ASP A 262 -27.57 -27.95 -12.99
C ASP A 262 -26.10 -27.95 -12.52
N LEU A 263 -25.43 -29.11 -12.58
CA LEU A 263 -24.02 -29.23 -12.21
C LEU A 263 -23.11 -28.44 -13.14
N ASN A 264 -23.35 -28.47 -14.45
CA ASN A 264 -22.58 -27.67 -15.41
C ASN A 264 -22.79 -26.17 -15.20
N SER A 265 -24.03 -25.74 -14.90
CA SER A 265 -24.35 -24.36 -14.55
C SER A 265 -23.61 -23.92 -13.28
N LEU A 266 -23.58 -24.77 -12.26
CA LEU A 266 -22.83 -24.52 -11.03
C LEU A 266 -21.32 -24.42 -11.28
N ILE A 267 -20.74 -25.35 -12.05
CA ILE A 267 -19.32 -25.33 -12.44
C ILE A 267 -18.98 -24.00 -13.12
N LYS A 268 -19.75 -23.61 -14.13
CA LYS A 268 -19.53 -22.37 -14.87
C LYS A 268 -19.57 -21.13 -13.96
N LYS A 269 -20.59 -21.02 -13.11
CA LYS A 269 -20.70 -19.90 -12.15
C LYS A 269 -19.53 -19.86 -11.18
N THR A 270 -19.06 -21.03 -10.74
CA THR A 270 -17.93 -21.12 -9.81
C THR A 270 -16.62 -20.75 -10.50
N GLU A 271 -16.42 -21.15 -11.76
CA GLU A 271 -15.27 -20.74 -12.57
C GLU A 271 -15.24 -19.22 -12.80
N GLU A 272 -16.38 -18.61 -13.12
CA GLU A 272 -16.51 -17.14 -13.23
C GLU A 272 -16.17 -16.44 -11.90
N SER A 273 -16.64 -16.98 -10.77
CA SER A 273 -16.32 -16.45 -9.43
C SER A 273 -14.83 -16.55 -9.11
N ILE A 274 -14.19 -17.67 -9.45
CA ILE A 274 -12.74 -17.87 -9.26
C ILE A 274 -11.94 -16.84 -10.07
N GLU A 275 -12.30 -16.63 -11.33
CA GLU A 275 -11.59 -15.66 -12.17
C GLU A 275 -11.76 -14.24 -11.65
N ASN A 276 -12.96 -13.88 -11.17
CA ASN A 276 -13.19 -12.59 -10.53
C ASN A 276 -12.34 -12.39 -9.27
N SER A 277 -12.31 -13.36 -8.35
CA SER A 277 -11.48 -13.28 -7.14
C SER A 277 -9.98 -13.20 -7.48
N LYS A 278 -9.50 -13.92 -8.50
CA LYS A 278 -8.12 -13.79 -8.98
C LYS A 278 -7.82 -12.37 -9.49
N GLY A 279 -8.75 -11.77 -10.23
CA GLY A 279 -8.65 -10.38 -10.67
C GLY A 279 -8.59 -9.39 -9.49
N GLN A 280 -9.44 -9.58 -8.48
CA GLN A 280 -9.47 -8.75 -7.27
C GLN A 280 -8.18 -8.88 -6.45
N ILE A 281 -7.69 -10.10 -6.25
CA ILE A 281 -6.40 -10.37 -5.59
C ILE A 281 -5.27 -9.61 -6.28
N LYS A 282 -5.18 -9.71 -7.62
CA LYS A 282 -4.15 -9.00 -8.39
C LYS A 282 -4.24 -7.48 -8.22
N SER A 283 -5.46 -6.93 -8.20
CA SER A 283 -5.67 -5.50 -7.97
C SER A 283 -5.27 -5.06 -6.55
N LEU A 284 -5.58 -5.88 -5.54
CA LEU A 284 -5.22 -5.61 -4.15
C LEU A 284 -3.70 -5.67 -3.95
N GLU A 285 -3.03 -6.67 -4.54
CA GLU A 285 -1.57 -6.80 -4.51
C GLU A 285 -0.89 -5.59 -5.16
N ALA A 286 -1.40 -5.12 -6.30
CA ALA A 286 -0.88 -3.92 -6.95
C ALA A 286 -1.05 -2.66 -6.07
N ARG A 287 -2.21 -2.49 -5.43
CA ARG A 287 -2.47 -1.35 -4.54
C ARG A 287 -1.62 -1.40 -3.28
N LEU A 288 -1.37 -2.58 -2.72
CA LEU A 288 -0.49 -2.76 -1.56
C LEU A 288 0.96 -2.37 -1.89
N GLU A 289 1.45 -2.73 -3.08
CA GLU A 289 2.78 -2.34 -3.52
C GLU A 289 2.89 -0.83 -3.78
N GLU A 290 1.84 -0.21 -4.35
CA GLU A 290 1.76 1.25 -4.49
C GLU A 290 1.82 1.95 -3.12
N LEU A 291 0.99 1.52 -2.16
CA LEU A 291 0.98 2.08 -0.81
C LEU A 291 2.32 1.93 -0.10
N LYS A 292 2.97 0.78 -0.25
CA LYS A 292 4.31 0.54 0.30
C LYS A 292 5.34 1.53 -0.24
N ASN A 293 5.35 1.76 -1.56
CA ASN A 293 6.25 2.74 -2.19
C ASN A 293 5.94 4.18 -1.74
N LEU A 294 4.66 4.54 -1.60
CA LEU A 294 4.25 5.86 -1.09
C LEU A 294 4.73 6.09 0.34
N ILE A 295 4.56 5.09 1.21
CA ILE A 295 5.04 5.13 2.61
C ILE A 295 6.56 5.27 2.66
N GLU A 296 7.30 4.52 1.85
CA GLU A 296 8.77 4.60 1.81
C GLU A 296 9.25 6.01 1.38
N ASN A 297 8.63 6.57 0.34
CA ASN A 297 8.93 7.92 -0.13
C ASN A 297 8.64 8.99 0.94
N LEU A 298 7.47 8.90 1.60
CA LEU A 298 7.09 9.83 2.67
C LEU A 298 8.03 9.72 3.87
N ASN A 299 8.41 8.51 4.27
CA ASN A 299 9.38 8.32 5.36
C ASN A 299 10.75 8.94 5.02
N GLY A 300 11.18 8.87 3.75
CA GLY A 300 12.36 9.57 3.26
C GLY A 300 12.22 11.09 3.36
N ALA A 301 11.08 11.63 2.92
CA ALA A 301 10.78 13.06 3.01
C ALA A 301 10.75 13.56 4.46
N ILE A 302 10.07 12.83 5.36
CA ILE A 302 10.02 13.12 6.80
C ILE A 302 11.44 13.18 7.38
N SER A 303 12.29 12.19 7.11
CA SER A 303 13.67 12.16 7.61
C SER A 303 14.51 13.35 7.14
N SER A 304 14.33 13.76 5.89
CA SER A 304 14.98 14.94 5.31
C SER A 304 14.47 16.25 5.93
N ASN A 305 13.16 16.37 6.11
CA ASN A 305 12.52 17.54 6.72
C ASN A 305 12.87 17.66 8.21
N GLU A 306 12.94 16.56 8.95
CA GLU A 306 13.41 16.52 10.34
C GLU A 306 14.84 17.06 10.48
N SER A 307 15.73 16.62 9.60
CA SER A 307 17.12 17.11 9.56
C SER A 307 17.19 18.61 9.25
N THR A 308 16.38 19.07 8.29
CA THR A 308 16.32 20.49 7.90
C THR A 308 15.77 21.37 9.02
N HIS A 309 14.72 20.89 9.70
CA HIS A 309 14.10 21.59 10.83
C HIS A 309 15.08 21.80 11.99
N GLU A 310 15.88 20.78 12.34
CA GLU A 310 16.89 20.92 13.38
C GLU A 310 18.04 21.87 12.98
N LEU A 311 18.51 21.80 11.73
CA LEU A 311 19.52 22.77 11.23
C LEU A 311 19.02 24.22 11.30
N LEU A 312 17.75 24.47 10.95
CA LEU A 312 17.16 25.80 11.01
C LEU A 312 17.00 26.29 12.45
N LYS A 313 16.59 25.42 13.39
CA LYS A 313 16.55 25.75 14.82
C LYS A 313 17.92 26.11 15.36
N ASP A 314 18.96 25.35 15.01
CA ASP A 314 20.33 25.62 15.42
C ASP A 314 20.83 26.95 14.87
N ALA A 315 20.56 27.24 13.58
CA ALA A 315 20.89 28.53 12.98
C ALA A 315 20.19 29.69 13.71
N LEU A 316 18.90 29.53 14.03
CA LEU A 316 18.15 30.54 14.79
C LEU A 316 18.72 30.73 16.19
N ASN A 317 19.15 29.66 16.86
CA ASN A 317 19.78 29.73 18.18
C ASN A 317 21.15 30.42 18.14
N ILE A 318 21.95 30.18 17.10
CA ILE A 318 23.23 30.87 16.87
C ILE A 318 22.99 32.38 16.68
N LEU A 319 22.03 32.78 15.83
CA LEU A 319 21.66 34.19 15.67
C LEU A 319 21.14 34.80 16.99
N LYS A 320 20.34 34.02 17.73
CA LYS A 320 20.01 34.16 19.15
C LYS A 320 21.17 34.73 19.98
N ARG A 321 22.23 33.91 20.06
CA ARG A 321 23.41 34.15 20.90
C ARG A 321 24.28 35.27 20.37
N LEU A 322 24.52 35.34 19.06
CA LEU A 322 25.32 36.40 18.45
C LEU A 322 24.72 37.78 18.76
N ARG A 323 23.39 37.92 18.66
CA ARG A 323 22.71 39.18 19.00
C ARG A 323 22.96 39.62 20.44
N VAL A 324 22.88 38.69 21.39
CA VAL A 324 23.17 38.97 22.81
C VAL A 324 24.62 39.37 23.01
N HIS A 325 25.56 38.61 22.43
CA HIS A 325 26.99 38.89 22.53
C HIS A 325 27.38 40.25 21.92
N PHE A 326 26.81 40.61 20.76
CA PHE A 326 27.01 41.93 20.17
C PHE A 326 26.46 43.04 21.07
N HIS A 327 25.30 42.83 21.68
CA HIS A 327 24.74 43.79 22.62
C HIS A 327 25.64 43.98 23.85
N GLU A 328 26.07 42.89 24.51
CA GLU A 328 26.99 42.92 25.65
C GLU A 328 28.31 43.61 25.33
N LYS A 329 28.89 43.35 24.16
CA LYS A 329 30.14 43.97 23.73
C LYS A 329 29.99 45.47 23.48
N ILE A 330 28.88 45.89 22.88
CA ILE A 330 28.57 47.32 22.68
C ILE A 330 28.38 48.01 24.04
N VAL A 331 27.58 47.44 24.95
CA VAL A 331 27.36 48.01 26.28
C VAL A 331 28.68 48.11 27.06
N SER A 332 29.49 47.06 27.05
CA SER A 332 30.80 47.06 27.74
C SER A 332 31.77 48.10 27.16
N SER A 333 31.76 48.29 25.84
CA SER A 333 32.57 49.34 25.20
C SER A 333 32.10 50.74 25.56
N VAL A 334 30.79 50.98 25.68
CA VAL A 334 30.23 52.26 26.12
C VAL A 334 30.57 52.53 27.59
N GLU A 335 30.38 51.55 28.47
CA GLU A 335 30.69 51.68 29.90
C GLU A 335 32.17 51.94 30.17
N ASN A 336 33.08 51.37 29.37
CA ASN A 336 34.51 51.63 29.50
C ASN A 336 34.88 53.05 29.03
N ILE A 337 34.26 53.55 27.95
CA ILE A 337 34.45 54.93 27.50
C ILE A 337 33.94 55.91 28.57
N GLU A 338 32.78 55.67 29.16
CA GLU A 338 32.25 56.52 30.24
C GLU A 338 33.17 56.54 31.48
N LYS A 339 33.76 55.40 31.85
CA LYS A 339 34.71 55.32 32.97
C LYS A 339 36.02 56.04 32.71
N ASP A 340 36.58 55.90 31.51
CA ASP A 340 37.83 56.57 31.14
C ASP A 340 37.63 58.09 31.07
N THR A 341 36.47 58.54 30.57
CA THR A 341 36.10 59.97 30.54
C THR A 341 35.95 60.55 31.96
N TYR A 342 35.37 59.79 32.89
CA TYR A 342 35.21 60.22 34.28
C TYR A 342 36.54 60.25 35.05
N TYR A 343 37.48 59.35 34.74
CA TYR A 343 38.83 59.36 35.32
C TYR A 343 39.68 60.53 34.82
N ASP A 344 39.55 60.92 33.54
CA ASP A 344 40.24 62.08 32.98
C ASP A 344 39.68 63.42 33.51
N GLU A 345 38.37 63.49 33.81
CA GLU A 345 37.77 64.67 34.43
C GLU A 345 38.17 64.84 35.92
N LEU A 346 38.30 63.74 36.67
CA LEU A 346 38.74 63.80 38.07
C LEU A 346 40.23 64.15 38.22
N HIS A 347 41.09 63.83 37.25
CA HIS A 347 42.52 64.12 37.28
C HIS A 347 42.94 65.40 36.56
N ARG A 348 41.99 66.19 36.01
CA ARG A 348 42.24 67.53 35.47
C ARG A 348 42.12 68.67 36.49
N PHE A 349 41.73 68.36 37.73
CA PHE A 349 41.51 69.35 38.80
C PHE A 349 42.49 69.27 39.98
N ASP A 350 43.54 68.45 39.88
CA ASP A 350 44.76 68.51 40.70
C ASP A 350 45.95 68.99 39.85
#